data_AF-A0A3D1B0F6-F1
#
_entry.id   AF-A0A3D1B0F6-F1
#
_cell.length_a   1.000
_cell.length_b   1.000
_cell.length_c   1.000
_cell.angle_alpha   90.00
_cell.angle_beta   90.00
_cell.angle_gamma   90.00
#
_symmetry.space_group_name_H-M   'P 1'
#
loop_
_entity.id
_entity.type
_entity.pdbx_description
1 polymer ?
#
loop_
_entity_poly.entity_id
_entity_poly.type
_entity_poly.pdbx_seq_one_letter_code
_entity_poly.pdbx_strand_id
1 'polypeptide(L)'
;MYPETLTPAKLPRQLGWFDATMIVMGGIVGSGIFINPYVVARQVHTPFLILGVWILGGVLALLGALIYAELATLLPGTGGQYVYLREAFGPMVAFIYGWGLLLVTGTGGVAAVAVTFARYFLGLTGWHWPEQLVAAATLAILTVVNCFGVRAGSNVQSALMLLKTAAI
;
A
#
# COMPACT_ATOMS: atom_id res chain seq x y z
N MET A 1 32.30 27.42 2.76
CA MET A 1 32.93 26.24 2.16
C MET A 1 31.96 25.09 2.34
N TYR A 2 31.10 24.81 1.35
CA TYR A 2 30.16 23.69 1.42
C TYR A 2 30.96 22.41 1.11
N PRO A 3 30.98 21.40 2.00
CA PRO A 3 31.68 20.16 1.73
C PRO A 3 30.99 19.41 0.58
N GLU A 4 31.79 18.57 -0.07
CA GLU A 4 31.56 17.94 -1.36
C GLU A 4 30.13 17.45 -1.61
N THR A 5 29.63 17.77 -2.82
CA THR A 5 28.41 17.22 -3.38
C THR A 5 28.55 15.70 -3.51
N LEU A 6 28.06 14.96 -2.50
CA LEU A 6 27.75 13.55 -2.63
C LEU A 6 26.74 13.43 -3.79
N THR A 7 27.21 13.00 -4.97
CA THR A 7 26.33 12.67 -6.09
C THR A 7 25.32 11.66 -5.54
N PRO A 8 24.01 12.00 -5.47
CA PRO A 8 23.05 11.13 -4.83
C PRO A 8 23.09 9.77 -5.53
N ALA A 9 23.31 8.70 -4.74
CA ALA A 9 23.41 7.36 -5.27
C ALA A 9 22.17 7.05 -6.13
N LYS A 10 22.38 6.91 -7.44
CA LYS A 10 21.29 6.69 -8.38
C LYS A 10 20.77 5.26 -8.19
N LEU A 11 19.55 5.14 -7.67
CA LEU A 11 18.93 3.83 -7.48
C LEU A 11 18.79 3.11 -8.83
N PRO A 12 19.10 1.80 -8.90
CA PRO A 12 18.93 1.03 -10.12
C PRO A 12 17.44 0.97 -10.49
N ARG A 13 17.12 1.24 -11.76
CA ARG A 13 15.75 1.18 -12.28
C ARG A 13 15.33 -0.28 -12.51
N GLN A 14 14.95 -0.99 -11.44
CA GLN A 14 14.59 -2.41 -11.50
C GLN A 14 13.09 -2.68 -11.66
N LEU A 15 12.25 -1.67 -11.48
CA LEU A 15 10.79 -1.73 -11.59
C LEU A 15 10.34 -1.13 -12.93
N GLY A 16 9.61 -1.93 -13.72
CA GLY A 16 8.96 -1.48 -14.93
C GLY A 16 7.61 -0.80 -14.65
N TRP A 17 6.97 -0.30 -15.71
CA TRP A 17 5.62 0.27 -15.61
C TRP A 17 4.60 -0.78 -15.13
N PHE A 18 4.72 -2.03 -15.58
CA PHE A 18 3.83 -3.11 -15.16
C PHE A 18 3.97 -3.39 -13.67
N ASP A 19 5.20 -3.54 -13.17
CA ASP A 19 5.47 -3.77 -11.75
C ASP A 19 4.93 -2.62 -10.90
N ALA A 20 5.13 -1.38 -11.34
CA ALA A 20 4.62 -0.18 -10.66
C ALA A 20 3.08 -0.19 -10.59
N THR A 21 2.40 -0.49 -11.70
CA THR A 21 0.93 -0.60 -11.74
C THR A 21 0.44 -1.71 -10.81
N MET A 22 1.06 -2.89 -10.83
CA MET A 22 0.68 -4.01 -9.96
C MET A 22 0.88 -3.69 -8.47
N ILE A 23 1.95 -2.98 -8.11
CA ILE A 23 2.19 -2.51 -6.75
C ILE A 23 1.06 -1.56 -6.32
N VAL A 24 0.72 -0.56 -7.15
CA VAL A 24 -0.35 0.41 -6.85
C VAL A 24 -1.71 -0.30 -6.72
N MET A 25 -2.05 -1.15 -7.70
CA MET A 25 -3.29 -1.93 -7.65
C MET A 25 -3.35 -2.85 -6.44
N GLY A 26 -2.23 -3.47 -6.07
CA GLY A 26 -2.12 -4.34 -4.91
C GLY A 26 -2.28 -3.60 -3.59
N GLY A 27 -1.83 -2.36 -3.51
CA GLY A 27 -2.01 -1.49 -2.34
C GLY A 27 -3.44 -0.95 -2.20
N ILE A 28 -4.13 -0.68 -3.30
CA ILE A 28 -5.48 -0.10 -3.29
C ILE A 28 -6.56 -1.17 -3.12
N VAL A 29 -6.48 -2.25 -3.88
CA VAL A 29 -7.50 -3.30 -3.86
C VAL A 29 -7.20 -4.23 -2.68
N GLY A 30 -7.83 -3.99 -1.53
CA GLY A 30 -7.67 -4.82 -0.33
C GLY A 30 -8.84 -5.77 -0.08
N SER A 31 -8.83 -6.40 1.09
CA SER A 31 -9.97 -7.17 1.61
C SER A 31 -11.22 -6.29 1.86
N GLY A 32 -11.06 -4.97 1.91
CA GLY A 32 -12.15 -4.01 2.09
C GLY A 32 -13.26 -4.13 1.05
N ILE A 33 -12.99 -4.64 -0.16
CA ILE A 33 -14.04 -4.86 -1.17
C ILE A 33 -15.08 -5.91 -0.72
N PHE A 34 -14.72 -6.84 0.16
CA PHE A 34 -15.65 -7.85 0.68
C PHE A 34 -16.47 -7.34 1.88
N ILE A 35 -16.05 -6.25 2.52
CA ILE A 35 -16.66 -5.72 3.75
C ILE A 35 -17.41 -4.42 3.48
N ASN A 36 -16.77 -3.49 2.77
CA ASN A 36 -17.28 -2.12 2.58
C ASN A 36 -18.62 -2.05 1.84
N PRO A 37 -18.93 -2.88 0.82
CA PRO A 37 -20.25 -2.83 0.18
C PRO A 37 -21.40 -3.03 1.17
N TYR A 38 -21.26 -3.99 2.09
CA TYR A 38 -22.25 -4.22 3.15
C TYR A 38 -22.34 -3.03 4.10
N VAL A 39 -21.21 -2.45 4.51
CA VAL A 39 -21.18 -1.27 5.39
C VAL A 39 -21.88 -0.08 4.74
N VAL A 40 -21.62 0.18 3.45
CA VAL A 40 -22.28 1.26 2.68
C VAL A 40 -23.78 0.98 2.54
N ALA A 41 -24.16 -0.25 2.20
CA ALA A 41 -25.57 -0.64 2.04
C ALA A 41 -26.38 -0.38 3.31
N ARG A 42 -25.78 -0.61 4.49
CA ARG A 42 -26.38 -0.33 5.79
C ARG A 42 -26.55 1.16 6.12
N GLN A 43 -25.93 2.06 5.36
CA GLN A 43 -26.04 3.50 5.60
C GLN A 43 -27.02 4.17 4.64
N VAL A 44 -26.96 3.81 3.35
CA VAL A 44 -27.71 4.51 2.29
C VAL A 44 -28.91 3.72 1.74
N HIS A 45 -29.08 2.46 2.14
CA HIS A 45 -30.29 1.63 2.05
C HIS A 45 -30.95 1.42 0.66
N THR A 46 -30.46 2.06 -0.41
CA THR A 46 -30.99 1.90 -1.78
C THR A 46 -29.85 1.62 -2.77
N PRO A 47 -30.07 0.75 -3.78
CA PRO A 47 -29.03 0.42 -4.77
C PRO A 47 -28.46 1.64 -5.50
N PHE A 48 -29.32 2.62 -5.82
CA PHE A 48 -28.90 3.86 -6.48
C PHE A 48 -27.92 4.66 -5.62
N LEU A 49 -28.22 4.85 -4.33
CA LEU A 49 -27.32 5.57 -3.44
C LEU A 49 -26.03 4.79 -3.16
N ILE A 50 -26.09 3.44 -3.08
CA ILE A 50 -24.89 2.60 -2.93
C ILE A 50 -23.94 2.85 -4.11
N LEU A 51 -24.42 2.71 -5.34
CA LEU A 51 -23.60 2.96 -6.53
C LEU A 51 -23.13 4.42 -6.61
N GLY A 52 -23.98 5.37 -6.24
CA GLY A 52 -23.64 6.80 -6.19
C GLY A 52 -22.47 7.09 -5.26
N VAL A 53 -22.44 6.50 -4.06
CA VAL A 53 -21.32 6.66 -3.10
C VAL A 53 -20.02 6.05 -3.66
N TRP A 54 -20.09 4.89 -4.32
CA TRP A 54 -18.93 4.26 -4.95
C TRP A 54 -18.38 5.09 -6.10
N ILE A 55 -19.24 5.63 -6.97
CA ILE A 55 -18.83 6.51 -8.07
C ILE A 55 -18.18 7.78 -7.50
N LEU A 56 -18.81 8.42 -6.51
CA LEU A 56 -18.26 9.62 -5.88
C LEU A 56 -16.88 9.34 -5.25
N GLY A 57 -16.74 8.23 -4.52
CA GLY A 57 -15.47 7.79 -3.95
C GLY A 57 -14.41 7.55 -5.03
N GLY A 58 -14.79 6.93 -6.15
CA GLY A 58 -13.92 6.72 -7.30
C GLY A 58 -13.43 8.03 -7.94
N VAL A 59 -14.32 9.02 -8.10
CA VAL A 59 -13.96 10.35 -8.59
C VAL A 59 -12.99 11.05 -7.64
N LEU A 60 -13.26 11.03 -6.33
CA LEU A 60 -12.36 11.62 -5.34
C LEU A 60 -10.98 10.96 -5.34
N ALA A 61 -10.92 9.62 -5.45
CA ALA A 61 -9.66 8.89 -5.55
C ALA A 61 -8.89 9.24 -6.83
N LEU A 62 -9.58 9.40 -7.96
CA LEU A 62 -8.97 9.81 -9.23
C LEU A 62 -8.38 11.21 -9.15
N LEU A 63 -9.11 12.17 -8.58
CA LEU A 63 -8.61 13.54 -8.37
C LEU A 63 -7.36 13.53 -7.48
N GLY A 64 -7.37 12.76 -6.39
CA GLY A 64 -6.19 12.56 -5.56
C GLY A 64 -5.00 11.98 -6.33
N ALA A 65 -5.22 10.97 -7.17
CA ALA A 65 -4.18 10.37 -7.99
C ALA A 65 -3.57 11.37 -8.99
N LEU A 66 -4.37 12.25 -9.59
CA LEU A 66 -3.89 13.30 -10.49
C LEU A 66 -3.02 14.34 -9.75
N ILE A 67 -3.43 14.75 -8.54
CA ILE A 67 -2.62 15.64 -7.69
C ILE A 67 -1.27 14.99 -7.37
N TYR A 68 -1.26 13.71 -7.01
CA TYR A 68 -0.01 12.98 -6.75
C TYR A 68 0.85 12.80 -8.01
N ALA A 69 0.23 12.66 -9.18
CA ALA A 69 0.94 12.58 -10.45
C ALA A 69 1.66 13.90 -10.77
N GLU A 70 1.01 15.04 -10.56
CA GLU A 70 1.60 16.37 -10.74
C GLU A 70 2.75 16.62 -9.73
N LEU A 71 2.56 16.26 -8.46
CA LEU A 71 3.63 16.37 -7.47
C LEU A 71 4.84 15.47 -7.80
N ALA A 72 4.60 14.27 -8.33
CA ALA A 72 5.67 13.35 -8.71
C ALA A 72 6.48 13.83 -9.92
N THR A 73 5.89 14.63 -10.82
CA THR A 73 6.62 15.24 -11.94
C THR A 73 7.36 16.50 -11.51
N LEU A 74 6.81 17.29 -10.58
CA LEU A 74 7.44 18.49 -10.03
C LEU A 74 8.64 18.17 -9.11
N LEU A 75 8.53 17.12 -8.30
CA LEU A 75 9.54 16.71 -7.32
C LEU A 75 10.00 15.26 -7.59
N PRO A 76 10.73 14.98 -8.69
CA PRO A 76 11.06 13.63 -9.18
C PRO A 76 12.15 12.89 -8.34
N GLY A 77 12.29 13.24 -7.07
CA GLY A 77 13.26 12.65 -6.14
C GLY A 77 12.72 11.40 -5.44
N THR A 78 13.61 10.70 -4.75
CA THR A 78 13.24 9.61 -3.85
C THR A 78 12.68 10.18 -2.54
N GLY A 79 11.64 9.54 -1.98
CA GLY A 79 11.08 9.87 -0.67
C GLY A 79 9.57 10.17 -0.66
N GLY A 80 8.93 10.29 -1.82
CA GLY A 80 7.46 10.36 -1.94
C GLY A 80 6.83 11.46 -1.08
N GLN A 81 5.74 11.13 -0.38
CA GLN A 81 4.98 12.07 0.45
C GLN A 81 5.83 12.83 1.49
N TYR A 82 6.87 12.20 2.03
CA TYR A 82 7.77 12.86 2.97
C TYR A 82 8.43 14.09 2.33
N VAL A 83 8.90 13.97 1.09
CA VAL A 83 9.55 15.07 0.37
C VAL A 83 8.55 16.18 0.07
N TYR A 84 7.33 15.83 -0.32
CA TYR A 84 6.28 16.83 -0.60
C TYR A 84 5.94 17.65 0.64
N LEU A 85 5.78 16.98 1.79
CA LEU A 85 5.52 17.66 3.06
C LEU A 85 6.71 18.48 3.55
N ARG A 86 7.94 18.00 3.32
CA ARG A 86 9.15 18.74 3.66
C ARG A 86 9.26 20.04 2.86
N GLU A 87 8.96 19.99 1.57
CA GLU A 87 9.01 21.15 0.70
C GLU A 87 7.90 22.16 1.02
N ALA A 88 6.68 21.66 1.29
CA ALA A 88 5.53 22.53 1.55
C ALA A 88 5.50 23.13 2.97
N PHE A 89 5.93 22.38 3.99
CA PHE A 89 5.73 22.72 5.40
C PHE A 89 7.00 22.70 6.25
N GLY A 90 8.15 22.39 5.65
CA GLY A 90 9.44 22.34 6.31
C GLY A 90 9.77 21.00 6.99
N PRO A 91 10.99 20.87 7.51
CA PRO A 91 11.55 19.59 7.97
C PRO A 91 10.87 19.00 9.21
N MET A 92 10.34 19.84 10.12
CA MET A 92 9.70 19.36 11.34
C MET A 92 8.41 18.60 11.06
N VAL A 93 7.57 19.15 10.18
CA VAL A 93 6.30 18.50 9.77
C VAL A 93 6.58 17.19 9.05
N ALA A 94 7.54 17.20 8.12
CA ALA A 94 7.96 15.99 7.42
C ALA A 94 8.52 14.93 8.37
N PHE A 95 9.30 15.32 9.38
CA PHE A 95 9.85 14.40 10.38
C PHE A 95 8.76 13.71 11.20
N ILE A 96 7.80 14.49 11.72
CA ILE A 96 6.63 13.93 12.44
C ILE A 96 5.83 13.00 11.53
N TYR A 97 5.61 13.41 10.27
CA TYR A 97 4.96 12.58 9.28
C TYR A 97 5.72 11.25 9.05
N GLY A 98 7.04 11.30 8.91
CA GLY A 98 7.88 10.13 8.73
C GLY A 98 7.75 9.14 9.90
N TRP A 99 7.76 9.65 11.14
CA TRP A 99 7.52 8.81 12.32
C TRP A 99 6.12 8.23 12.39
N GLY A 100 5.09 9.02 12.08
CA GLY A 100 3.71 8.54 12.01
C GLY A 100 3.53 7.46 10.93
N LEU A 101 4.13 7.68 9.76
CA LEU A 101 4.13 6.73 8.66
C LEU A 101 4.82 5.42 9.05
N LEU A 102 5.98 5.49 9.71
CA LEU A 102 6.75 4.30 10.08
C LEU A 102 6.13 3.53 11.24
N LEU A 103 5.78 4.20 12.34
CA LEU A 103 5.39 3.55 13.59
C LEU A 103 3.89 3.23 13.69
N VAL A 104 3.05 3.93 12.94
CA VAL A 104 1.59 3.81 13.05
C VAL A 104 0.99 3.29 11.75
N THR A 105 1.12 4.04 10.66
CA THR A 105 0.41 3.73 9.41
C THR A 105 0.98 2.50 8.73
N GLY A 106 2.30 2.44 8.53
CA GLY A 106 2.98 1.37 7.82
C GLY A 106 2.95 0.05 8.60
N THR A 107 3.43 0.06 9.85
CA THR A 107 3.44 -1.11 10.74
C THR A 107 2.02 -1.60 11.05
N GLY A 108 1.10 -0.70 11.41
CA GLY A 108 -0.27 -1.05 11.73
C GLY A 108 -1.01 -1.64 10.53
N GLY A 109 -0.84 -1.06 9.34
CA GLY A 109 -1.43 -1.57 8.11
C GLY A 109 -0.93 -2.98 7.77
N VAL A 110 0.39 -3.19 7.79
CA VAL A 110 1.00 -4.51 7.50
C VAL A 110 0.57 -5.57 8.52
N ALA A 111 0.50 -5.21 9.81
CA ALA A 111 0.03 -6.12 10.86
C ALA A 111 -1.45 -6.49 10.69
N ALA A 112 -2.32 -5.50 10.41
CA ALA A 112 -3.74 -5.75 10.20
C ALA A 112 -3.99 -6.68 9.01
N VAL A 113 -3.27 -6.49 7.90
CA VAL A 113 -3.37 -7.36 6.72
C VAL A 113 -2.86 -8.77 7.03
N ALA A 114 -1.74 -8.92 7.74
CA ALA A 114 -1.19 -10.23 8.10
C ALA A 114 -2.11 -11.02 9.04
N VAL A 115 -2.72 -10.37 10.04
CA VAL A 115 -3.71 -11.00 10.92
C VAL A 115 -4.96 -11.39 10.15
N THR A 116 -5.43 -10.54 9.24
CA THR A 116 -6.57 -10.85 8.38
C THR A 116 -6.28 -12.06 7.49
N PHE A 117 -5.09 -12.13 6.89
CA PHE A 117 -4.64 -13.29 6.13
C PHE A 117 -4.62 -14.56 6.99
N ALA A 118 -4.02 -14.51 8.19
CA ALA A 118 -3.95 -15.65 9.10
C ALA A 118 -5.34 -16.21 9.44
N ARG A 119 -6.33 -15.33 9.69
CA ARG A 119 -7.72 -15.72 9.95
C ARG A 119 -8.34 -16.47 8.78
N TYR A 120 -8.23 -15.92 7.57
CA TYR A 120 -8.77 -16.58 6.38
C TYR A 120 -8.05 -17.90 6.09
N PHE A 121 -6.73 -17.93 6.22
CA PHE A 121 -5.93 -19.13 5.99
C PHE A 121 -6.29 -20.27 6.94
N LEU A 122 -6.39 -19.99 8.25
CA LEU A 122 -6.80 -20.98 9.25
C LEU A 122 -8.25 -21.43 9.05
N GLY A 123 -9.16 -20.50 8.74
CA GLY A 123 -10.56 -20.82 8.45
C GLY A 123 -10.73 -21.72 7.23
N LEU A 124 -9.91 -21.54 6.20
CA LEU A 124 -9.95 -22.36 4.98
C LEU A 124 -9.25 -23.72 5.13
N THR A 125 -8.19 -23.81 5.94
CA THR A 125 -7.40 -25.04 6.12
C THR A 125 -7.93 -25.92 7.25
N GLY A 126 -8.68 -25.36 8.20
CA GLY A 126 -9.11 -26.06 9.41
C GLY A 126 -7.97 -26.32 10.42
N TRP A 127 -6.81 -25.68 10.25
CA TRP A 127 -5.70 -25.82 11.19
C TRP A 127 -5.96 -25.03 12.48
N HIS A 128 -5.50 -25.59 13.61
CA HIS A 128 -5.71 -25.03 14.95
C HIS A 128 -4.44 -24.37 15.50
N TRP A 129 -3.83 -23.47 14.72
CA TRP A 129 -2.63 -22.74 15.13
C TRP A 129 -2.99 -21.34 15.65
N PRO A 130 -2.19 -20.73 16.55
CA PRO A 130 -2.41 -19.36 16.97
C PRO A 130 -2.36 -18.38 15.79
N GLU A 131 -3.35 -17.51 15.64
CA GLU A 131 -3.41 -16.51 14.56
C GLU A 131 -2.14 -15.65 14.50
N GLN A 132 -1.61 -15.25 15.66
CA GLN A 132 -0.42 -14.41 15.76
C GLN A 132 0.82 -15.13 15.21
N LEU A 133 0.92 -16.44 15.41
CA LEU A 133 2.05 -17.23 14.92
C LEU A 133 2.03 -17.30 13.39
N VAL A 134 0.87 -17.56 12.80
CA VAL A 134 0.71 -17.59 11.33
C VAL A 134 0.95 -16.21 10.73
N ALA A 135 0.41 -15.15 11.34
CA ALA A 135 0.65 -13.78 10.88
C ALA A 135 2.14 -13.41 10.94
N ALA A 136 2.82 -13.70 12.05
CA ALA A 136 4.24 -13.43 12.22
C ALA A 136 5.10 -14.24 11.23
N ALA A 137 4.78 -15.51 11.01
CA ALA A 137 5.46 -16.35 10.02
C ALA A 137 5.29 -15.79 8.61
N THR A 138 4.07 -15.40 8.22
CA THR A 138 3.79 -14.77 6.92
C THR A 138 4.61 -13.50 6.73
N LEU A 139 4.66 -12.63 7.75
CA LEU A 139 5.47 -11.42 7.70
C LEU A 139 6.95 -11.75 7.54
N ALA A 140 7.48 -12.67 8.34
CA ALA A 140 8.88 -13.08 8.26
C ALA A 140 9.24 -13.62 6.88
N ILE A 141 8.40 -14.47 6.29
CA ILE A 141 8.59 -15.02 4.93
C ILE A 141 8.61 -13.89 3.90
N LEU A 142 7.62 -12.99 3.92
CA LEU A 142 7.56 -11.87 2.99
C LEU A 142 8.72 -10.90 3.18
N THR A 143 9.17 -10.64 4.41
CA THR A 143 10.36 -9.84 4.68
C THR A 143 11.60 -10.49 4.08
N VAL A 144 11.80 -11.79 4.26
CA VAL A 144 12.92 -12.53 3.67
C VAL A 144 12.90 -12.43 2.13
N VAL A 145 11.73 -12.58 1.51
CA VAL A 145 11.58 -12.36 0.05
C VAL A 145 12.01 -10.96 -0.37
N ASN A 146 11.60 -9.93 0.38
CA ASN A 146 11.99 -8.54 0.10
C ASN A 146 13.48 -8.30 0.32
N CYS A 147 14.13 -9.01 1.25
CA CYS A 147 15.57 -8.93 1.49
C CYS A 147 16.41 -9.48 0.33
N PHE A 148 15.87 -10.40 -0.49
CA PHE A 148 16.55 -10.88 -1.70
C PHE A 148 16.54 -9.87 -2.86
N GLY A 149 15.84 -8.74 -2.71
CA GLY A 149 15.89 -7.60 -3.61
C GLY A 149 14.55 -7.22 -4.22
N VAL A 150 14.53 -6.02 -4.81
CA VAL A 150 13.32 -5.38 -5.32
C VAL A 150 12.63 -6.21 -6.40
N ARG A 151 13.39 -6.93 -7.24
CA ARG A 151 12.82 -7.78 -8.30
C ARG A 151 12.10 -9.01 -7.75
N ALA A 152 12.63 -9.64 -6.72
CA ALA A 152 11.97 -10.77 -6.06
C ALA A 152 10.65 -10.32 -5.42
N GLY A 153 10.69 -9.19 -4.69
CA GLY A 153 9.50 -8.57 -4.11
C GLY A 153 8.46 -8.18 -5.16
N SER A 154 8.86 -7.53 -6.26
CA SER A 154 7.93 -7.11 -7.31
C SER A 154 7.29 -8.29 -8.03
N ASN A 155 8.03 -9.37 -8.27
CA ASN A 155 7.49 -10.57 -8.89
C ASN A 155 6.42 -11.23 -8.00
N VAL A 156 6.69 -11.36 -6.70
CA VAL A 156 5.70 -11.90 -5.74
C VAL A 156 4.47 -11.01 -5.63
N GLN A 157 4.68 -9.68 -5.53
CA GLN A 157 3.59 -8.71 -5.50
C GLN A 157 2.70 -8.80 -6.75
N SER A 158 3.30 -8.83 -7.94
CA SER A 158 2.59 -8.92 -9.21
C SER A 158 1.82 -10.25 -9.33
N ALA A 159 2.42 -11.37 -8.94
CA ALA A 159 1.76 -12.67 -8.95
C ALA A 159 0.55 -12.71 -8.01
N LEU A 160 0.70 -12.22 -6.77
CA LEU A 160 -0.40 -12.15 -5.81
C LEU A 160 -1.52 -11.21 -6.27
N MET A 161 -1.17 -10.08 -6.90
CA MET A 161 -2.16 -9.15 -7.44
C MET A 161 -2.97 -9.79 -8.59
N LEU A 162 -2.30 -10.49 -9.50
CA LEU A 162 -2.97 -11.21 -10.59
C LEU A 162 -3.89 -12.31 -10.06
N LEU A 163 -3.41 -13.10 -9.09
CA LEU A 163 -4.20 -14.14 -8.44
C LEU A 163 -5.46 -13.55 -7.80
N LYS A 164 -5.32 -12.46 -7.05
CA LYS A 164 -6.46 -11.79 -6.41
C LYS A 164 -7.45 -11.25 -7.44
N THR A 165 -6.96 -10.62 -8.51
CA THR A 165 -7.82 -10.11 -9.59
C THR A 165 -8.58 -11.21 -10.31
N ALA A 166 -7.97 -12.39 -10.48
CA ALA A 166 -8.62 -13.53 -11.10
C ALA A 166 -9.69 -14.20 -10.21
N ALA A 167 -9.61 -13.98 -8.88
CA ALA A 167 -10.54 -14.55 -7.91
C ALA A 167 -11.76 -13.66 -7.63
N ILE A 168 -11.71 -12.38 -7.99
CA ILE A 168 -12.82 -11.41 -7.89
C ILE A 168 -13.60 -11.42 -9.20
#